data_AF-A0A9E5BE72-F1
#
_entry.id   AF-A0A9E5BE72-F1
#
_cell.length_a   1.000
_cell.length_b   1.000
_cell.length_c   1.000
_cell.angle_alpha   90.00
_cell.angle_beta   90.00
_cell.angle_gamma   90.00
#
_symmetry.space_group_name_H-M   'P 1'
#
loop_
_entity.id
_entity.type
_entity.pdbx_description
1 polymer ?
#
loop_
_entity_poly.entity_id
_entity_poly.type
_entity_poly.pdbx_seq_one_letter_code
_entity_poly.pdbx_strand_id
1 'polypeptide(L)'
;MALRLGDTAPDFTAETTQGTIKFHEWLGESWGVLFSHPKDFTPVCTTELGYVAKIKPEFDKRNVKVIGLSVDPVDSHLKWEGDIGETQGTPVNFPMIGDPDRKVSDLYDMI
;
A
#
# COMPACT_ATOMS: atom_id res chain seq x y z
N MET A 1 -7.40 2.94 -18.48
CA MET A 1 -8.24 4.15 -18.70
C MET A 1 -8.22 4.86 -17.37
N ALA A 2 -7.65 6.07 -17.28
CA ALA A 2 -7.49 6.76 -16.00
C ALA A 2 -8.80 6.85 -15.22
N LEU A 3 -8.74 6.53 -13.93
CA LEU A 3 -9.84 6.71 -12.98
C LEU A 3 -10.25 8.18 -12.89
N ARG A 4 -11.55 8.41 -12.76
CA ARG A 4 -12.13 9.75 -12.55
C ARG A 4 -12.81 9.83 -11.19
N LEU A 5 -13.03 11.07 -10.75
CA LEU A 5 -13.78 11.32 -9.51
C LEU A 5 -15.21 10.77 -9.65
N GLY A 6 -15.61 9.96 -8.68
CA GLY A 6 -16.93 9.31 -8.64
C GLY A 6 -16.98 7.92 -9.28
N ASP A 7 -15.91 7.48 -9.95
CA ASP A 7 -15.82 6.11 -10.43
C ASP A 7 -15.71 5.13 -9.25
N THR A 8 -16.30 3.95 -9.41
CA THR A 8 -16.07 2.85 -8.49
C THR A 8 -14.62 2.38 -8.62
N ALA A 9 -13.89 2.36 -7.50
CA ALA A 9 -12.53 1.86 -7.47
C ALA A 9 -12.46 0.41 -7.99
N PRO A 10 -11.56 0.08 -8.94
CA PRO A 10 -11.41 -1.28 -9.46
C PRO A 10 -11.24 -2.30 -8.32
N ASP A 11 -12.03 -3.36 -8.35
CA ASP A 11 -11.84 -4.51 -7.45
C ASP A 11 -10.75 -5.42 -8.02
N PHE A 12 -9.93 -5.99 -7.13
CA PHE A 12 -8.82 -6.85 -7.50
C PHE A 12 -8.50 -7.84 -6.38
N THR A 13 -7.85 -8.94 -6.74
CA THR A 13 -7.21 -9.85 -5.80
C THR A 13 -5.71 -9.71 -5.92
N ALA A 14 -5.01 -9.46 -4.81
CA ALA A 14 -3.56 -9.26 -4.81
C ALA A 14 -2.88 -9.86 -3.58
N GLU A 15 -1.63 -10.27 -3.76
CA GLU A 15 -0.75 -10.70 -2.67
C GLU A 15 -0.20 -9.47 -1.94
N THR A 16 -0.21 -9.52 -0.61
CA THR A 16 0.32 -8.44 0.24
C THR A 16 1.22 -9.00 1.34
N THR A 17 1.95 -8.12 2.03
CA THR A 17 2.72 -8.49 3.23
C THR A 17 1.88 -9.05 4.37
N GLN A 18 0.54 -8.88 4.34
CA GLN A 18 -0.39 -9.41 5.33
C GLN A 18 -1.30 -10.52 4.77
N GLY A 19 -0.88 -11.15 3.66
CA GLY A 19 -1.61 -12.22 2.97
C GLY A 19 -2.42 -11.72 1.77
N THR A 20 -3.06 -12.65 1.06
CA THR A 20 -3.91 -12.35 -0.09
C THR A 20 -5.15 -11.56 0.33
N ILE A 21 -5.45 -10.50 -0.39
CA ILE A 21 -6.68 -9.72 -0.20
C ILE A 21 -7.54 -9.73 -1.46
N LYS A 22 -8.84 -9.58 -1.28
CA LYS A 22 -9.75 -9.07 -2.31
C LYS A 22 -10.14 -7.65 -1.91
N PHE A 23 -9.88 -6.68 -2.76
CA PHE A 23 -9.80 -5.26 -2.36
C PHE A 23 -11.08 -4.73 -1.73
N HIS A 24 -12.25 -4.99 -2.33
CA HIS A 24 -13.53 -4.52 -1.77
C HIS A 24 -13.89 -5.24 -0.47
N GLU A 25 -13.58 -6.53 -0.34
CA GLU A 25 -13.82 -7.30 0.89
C GLU A 25 -12.88 -6.85 2.02
N TRP A 26 -11.61 -6.59 1.70
CA TRP A 26 -10.63 -6.02 2.62
C TRP A 26 -11.02 -4.62 3.07
N LEU A 27 -11.53 -3.78 2.16
CA LEU A 27 -11.97 -2.42 2.47
C LEU A 27 -13.19 -2.45 3.40
N GLY A 28 -14.20 -3.25 3.07
CA GLY A 28 -15.48 -3.32 3.80
C GLY A 28 -16.17 -1.95 3.83
N GLU A 29 -16.70 -1.57 4.99
CA GLU A 29 -17.40 -0.29 5.19
C GLU A 29 -16.45 0.86 5.60
N SER A 30 -15.14 0.68 5.48
CA SER A 30 -14.13 1.71 5.80
C SER A 30 -13.83 2.58 4.58
N TRP A 31 -13.37 3.81 4.83
CA TRP A 31 -12.66 4.58 3.82
C TRP A 31 -11.32 3.93 3.50
N GLY A 32 -10.78 4.19 2.30
CA GLY A 32 -9.52 3.61 1.84
C GLY A 32 -8.56 4.67 1.29
N VAL A 33 -7.27 4.53 1.61
CA VAL A 33 -6.17 5.21 0.93
C VAL A 33 -5.28 4.14 0.32
N LEU A 34 -5.36 4.00 -1.00
CA LEU A 34 -4.40 3.25 -1.81
C LEU A 34 -3.35 4.24 -2.31
N PHE A 35 -2.08 3.99 -1.97
CA PHE A 35 -0.97 4.83 -2.43
C PHE A 35 0.14 3.94 -2.99
N SER A 36 0.83 4.43 -4.01
CA SER A 36 1.95 3.71 -4.61
C SER A 36 3.28 4.39 -4.27
N HIS A 37 4.36 3.61 -4.35
CA HIS A 37 5.73 4.10 -4.35
C HIS A 37 6.51 3.46 -5.52
N PRO A 38 7.48 4.16 -6.14
CA PRO A 38 8.14 3.65 -7.33
C PRO A 38 8.93 2.35 -7.14
N LYS A 39 9.64 2.21 -6.01
CA LYS A 39 10.51 1.07 -5.75
C LYS A 39 10.95 0.96 -4.29
N ASP A 40 11.07 -0.27 -3.79
CA ASP A 40 11.67 -0.60 -2.50
C ASP A 40 13.14 -0.16 -2.42
N PHE A 41 13.66 -0.03 -1.19
CA PHE A 41 15.05 0.35 -0.91
C PHE A 41 15.47 1.70 -1.52
N THR A 42 14.51 2.63 -1.67
CA THR A 42 14.77 3.99 -2.11
C THR A 42 14.53 5.00 -0.98
N PRO A 43 15.33 6.06 -0.87
CA PRO A 43 15.37 6.89 0.34
C PRO A 43 14.07 7.66 0.59
N VAL A 44 13.46 8.23 -0.47
CA VAL A 44 12.21 9.00 -0.33
C VAL A 44 11.06 8.08 0.09
N CYS A 45 10.88 6.95 -0.60
CA CYS A 45 9.83 5.99 -0.27
C CYS A 45 9.96 5.47 1.16
N THR A 46 11.20 5.28 1.64
CA THR A 46 11.47 4.86 3.03
C THR A 46 10.89 5.86 4.02
N THR A 47 11.11 7.17 3.79
CA THR A 47 10.56 8.22 4.64
C THR A 47 9.04 8.34 4.55
N GLU A 48 8.46 8.15 3.36
CA GLU A 48 7.03 8.27 3.13
C GLU A 48 6.27 7.15 3.83
N LEU A 49 6.68 5.89 3.63
CA LEU A 49 6.04 4.73 4.26
C LEU A 49 6.21 4.74 5.78
N GLY A 50 7.39 5.11 6.28
CA GLY A 50 7.61 5.25 7.73
C GLY A 50 6.73 6.34 8.34
N TYR A 51 6.53 7.46 7.65
CA TYR A 51 5.61 8.50 8.10
C TYR A 51 4.16 8.02 8.11
N VAL A 52 3.70 7.34 7.05
CA VAL A 52 2.36 6.72 7.02
C VAL A 52 2.19 5.75 8.19
N ALA A 53 3.19 4.92 8.47
CA ALA A 53 3.14 3.96 9.59
C ALA A 53 2.99 4.67 10.94
N LYS A 54 3.72 5.78 11.12
CA LYS A 54 3.64 6.64 12.31
C LYS A 54 2.27 7.29 12.49
N ILE A 55 1.63 7.74 11.41
CA ILE A 55 0.33 8.41 11.48
C ILE A 55 -0.86 7.47 11.25
N LYS A 56 -0.65 6.17 11.04
CA LYS A 56 -1.72 5.17 10.90
C LYS A 56 -2.80 5.26 12.00
N PRO A 57 -2.47 5.50 13.29
CA PRO A 57 -3.51 5.70 14.31
C PRO A 57 -4.47 6.85 14.04
N GLU A 58 -4.06 7.89 13.30
CA GLU A 58 -4.94 8.98 12.88
C GLU A 58 -5.89 8.56 11.76
N PHE A 59 -5.46 7.70 10.84
CA PHE A 59 -6.33 7.08 9.85
C PHE A 59 -7.36 6.16 10.52
N ASP A 60 -6.90 5.33 11.47
CA ASP A 60 -7.77 4.39 12.20
C ASP A 60 -8.89 5.13 12.96
N LYS A 61 -8.56 6.25 13.64
CA LYS A 61 -9.56 7.12 14.31
C LYS A 61 -10.66 7.64 13.39
N ARG A 62 -10.42 7.66 12.08
CA ARG A 62 -11.34 8.18 11.04
C ARG A 62 -12.00 7.07 10.23
N ASN A 63 -11.86 5.80 10.66
CA ASN A 63 -12.33 4.63 9.91
C ASN A 63 -11.74 4.57 8.49
N VAL A 64 -10.44 4.87 8.37
CA VAL A 64 -9.69 4.82 7.10
C VAL A 64 -8.65 3.71 7.16
N LYS A 65 -8.66 2.81 6.18
CA LYS A 65 -7.62 1.81 5.94
C LYS A 65 -6.61 2.36 4.94
N VAL A 66 -5.32 2.09 5.19
CA VAL A 66 -4.24 2.47 4.28
C VAL A 66 -3.59 1.20 3.72
N ILE A 67 -3.18 1.24 2.46
CA ILE A 67 -2.50 0.15 1.77
C ILE A 67 -1.48 0.72 0.77
N GLY A 68 -0.25 0.23 0.86
CA GLY A 68 0.85 0.60 -0.05
C GLY A 68 0.90 -0.31 -1.27
N LEU A 69 1.55 0.13 -2.34
CA LEU A 69 1.74 -0.63 -3.57
C LEU A 69 3.06 -0.27 -4.26
N SER A 70 3.79 -1.28 -4.73
CA SER A 70 4.78 -1.09 -5.80
C SER A 70 4.82 -2.32 -6.71
N VAL A 71 5.59 -2.21 -7.78
CA VAL A 71 5.85 -3.31 -8.72
C VAL A 71 6.91 -4.30 -8.19
N ASP A 72 7.39 -4.13 -6.96
CA ASP A 72 8.26 -5.10 -6.30
C ASP A 72 7.43 -6.28 -5.74
N PRO A 73 8.00 -7.50 -5.66
CA PRO A 73 7.31 -8.65 -5.09
C PRO A 73 7.18 -8.55 -3.57
N VAL A 74 6.23 -9.28 -2.97
CA VAL A 74 5.98 -9.28 -1.52
C VAL A 74 7.21 -9.65 -0.69
N ASP A 75 8.09 -10.52 -1.19
CA ASP A 75 9.32 -10.89 -0.47
C ASP A 75 10.36 -9.76 -0.43
N SER A 76 10.28 -8.80 -1.36
CA SER A 76 11.06 -7.56 -1.32
C SER A 76 10.52 -6.64 -0.22
N HIS A 77 9.21 -6.42 -0.18
CA HIS A 77 8.51 -5.65 0.85
C HIS A 77 8.89 -6.11 2.25
N LEU A 78 8.78 -7.42 2.52
CA LEU A 78 9.08 -8.00 3.83
C LEU A 78 10.54 -7.79 4.29
N LYS A 79 11.49 -7.74 3.35
CA LYS A 79 12.90 -7.43 3.67
C LYS A 79 13.07 -5.95 3.98
N TRP A 80 12.38 -5.09 3.24
CA TRP A 80 12.49 -3.64 3.35
C TRP A 80 11.76 -3.05 4.58
N GLU A 81 10.71 -3.70 5.07
CA GLU A 81 10.01 -3.29 6.31
C GLU A 81 10.96 -3.14 7.50
N GLY A 82 12.01 -3.97 7.56
CA GLY A 82 13.07 -3.87 8.57
C GLY A 82 13.84 -2.55 8.49
N ASP A 83 14.28 -2.17 7.29
CA ASP A 83 15.01 -0.93 7.05
C ASP A 83 14.17 0.31 7.36
N ILE A 84 12.87 0.28 7.00
CA ILE A 84 11.92 1.35 7.33
C ILE A 84 11.77 1.46 8.85
N GLY A 85 11.53 0.34 9.53
CA GLY A 85 11.37 0.31 10.98
C GLY A 85 12.59 0.83 11.73
N GLU A 86 13.79 0.41 11.30
CA GLU A 86 15.07 0.83 11.88
C GLU A 86 15.31 2.33 11.66
N THR A 87 15.13 2.83 10.44
CA THR A 87 15.50 4.20 10.08
C THR A 87 14.45 5.25 10.45
N GLN A 88 13.16 4.88 10.46
CA GLN A 88 12.04 5.80 10.70
C GLN A 88 11.46 5.69 12.11
N GLY A 89 11.90 4.69 12.89
CA GLY A 89 11.48 4.48 14.28
C GLY A 89 10.05 3.98 14.45
N THR A 90 9.39 3.57 13.36
CA THR A 90 8.06 2.94 13.40
C THR A 90 8.01 1.85 12.33
N PRO A 91 7.84 0.57 12.72
CA PRO A 91 7.65 -0.51 11.76
C PRO A 91 6.41 -0.28 10.90
N VAL A 92 6.48 -0.70 9.64
CA VAL A 92 5.31 -0.71 8.76
C VAL A 92 4.22 -1.58 9.39
N ASN A 93 3.01 -1.04 9.46
CA ASN A 93 1.89 -1.60 10.20
C ASN A 93 0.59 -1.65 9.35
N PHE A 94 0.76 -1.63 8.03
CA PHE A 94 -0.29 -1.71 7.02
C PHE A 94 0.18 -2.63 5.88
N PRO A 95 -0.74 -3.23 5.10
CA PRO A 95 -0.37 -4.10 3.99
C PRO A 95 0.33 -3.34 2.87
N MET A 96 1.33 -3.97 2.26
CA MET A 96 1.90 -3.54 0.98
C MET A 96 1.61 -4.59 -0.10
N ILE A 97 1.01 -4.16 -1.20
CA ILE A 97 0.72 -4.98 -2.38
C ILE A 97 2.02 -5.22 -3.14
N GLY A 98 2.31 -6.49 -3.45
CA GLY A 98 3.32 -6.83 -4.44
C GLY A 98 2.68 -6.97 -5.82
N ASP A 99 3.06 -6.10 -6.76
CA ASP A 99 2.47 -6.03 -8.10
C ASP A 99 3.50 -6.26 -9.23
N PRO A 100 4.27 -7.38 -9.21
CA PRO A 100 5.36 -7.61 -10.16
C PRO A 100 4.91 -7.75 -11.61
N ASP A 101 3.64 -8.08 -11.83
CA ASP A 101 3.01 -8.16 -13.15
C ASP A 101 2.19 -6.92 -13.53
N ARG A 102 2.26 -5.85 -12.71
CA ARG A 102 1.65 -4.53 -12.94
C ARG A 102 0.13 -4.55 -13.05
N LYS A 103 -0.52 -5.61 -12.59
CA LYS A 103 -1.98 -5.75 -12.69
C LYS A 103 -2.70 -4.61 -11.99
N VAL A 104 -2.32 -4.29 -10.75
CA VAL A 104 -3.00 -3.24 -9.97
C VAL A 104 -2.55 -1.86 -10.45
N SER A 105 -1.26 -1.69 -10.75
CA SER A 105 -0.70 -0.44 -11.27
C SER A 105 -1.37 -0.01 -12.58
N ASP A 106 -1.59 -0.94 -13.51
CA ASP A 106 -2.24 -0.67 -14.79
C ASP A 106 -3.75 -0.43 -14.62
N LEU A 107 -4.41 -1.11 -13.67
CA LEU A 107 -5.83 -0.87 -13.35
C LEU A 107 -6.08 0.56 -12.88
N TYR A 108 -5.14 1.11 -12.11
CA TYR A 108 -5.23 2.46 -11.56
C TYR A 108 -4.49 3.52 -12.37
N ASP A 109 -3.86 3.15 -13.49
CA ASP A 109 -3.10 4.05 -14.39
C ASP A 109 -1.97 4.80 -13.67
N MET A 110 -1.21 4.08 -12.84
CA MET A 110 -0.14 4.61 -11.97
C MET A 110 1.28 4.44 -12.57
N ILE A 111 1.40 4.26 -13.89
CA ILE A 111 2.66 4.03 -14.63
C ILE A 111 2.97 5.20 -15.57
#